data_AF-X0S460-F1
#
_entry.id   AF-X0S460-F1
#
_cell.length_a   1.000
_cell.length_b   1.000
_cell.length_c   1.000
_cell.angle_alpha   90.00
_cell.angle_beta   90.00
_cell.angle_gamma   90.00
#
_symmetry.space_group_name_H-M   'P 1'
#
loop_
_entity.id
_entity.type
_entity.pdbx_description
1 polymer ?
#
loop_
_entity_poly.entity_id
_entity_poly.type
_entity_poly.pdbx_seq_one_letter_code
_entity_poly.pdbx_strand_id
1 'polypeptide(L)'
;MACIFFVYYSYQIRDSVVRDDWYMDGKTLYHDVSRDKLTYDLDLHGEMQFADNGDVVFYLNYPEQSLQSGKLLNGNPLAYPEKLDLSISHATDIKKDHDVVLQHVEGNKYSAQVDIDPLKAKYYLQVSSDGKDDWRMQDVAKLPRSKVSFDPLPVFAES
;
A
#
# COMPACT_ATOMS: atom_id res chain seq x y z
N MET A 1 -38.90 -22.66 44.22
CA MET A 1 -37.58 -23.01 43.66
C MET A 1 -37.69 -22.98 42.14
N ALA A 2 -36.67 -22.45 41.47
CA ALA A 2 -36.60 -22.08 40.04
C ALA A 2 -37.32 -20.77 39.67
N CYS A 3 -36.52 -19.70 39.57
CA CYS A 3 -36.66 -18.52 38.69
C CYS A 3 -35.68 -17.38 39.07
N ILE A 4 -34.71 -17.63 39.98
CA ILE A 4 -33.55 -16.74 40.20
C ILE A 4 -32.53 -16.82 39.04
N PHE A 5 -32.74 -17.69 38.04
CA PHE A 5 -31.82 -17.89 36.93
C PHE A 5 -31.84 -16.80 35.83
N PHE A 6 -32.68 -15.78 35.93
CA PHE A 6 -32.70 -14.70 34.93
C PHE A 6 -31.73 -13.54 35.23
N VAL A 7 -31.17 -13.44 36.44
CA VAL A 7 -30.35 -12.28 36.84
C VAL A 7 -28.84 -12.51 36.59
N TYR A 8 -28.41 -13.73 36.29
CA TYR A 8 -26.98 -14.01 36.08
C TYR A 8 -26.51 -13.79 34.62
N TYR A 9 -27.40 -13.85 33.64
CA TYR A 9 -27.01 -13.78 32.22
C TYR A 9 -26.97 -12.35 31.64
N SER A 10 -27.30 -11.32 32.42
CA SER A 10 -27.31 -9.93 31.95
C SER A 10 -26.00 -9.17 32.22
N TYR A 11 -24.97 -9.82 32.78
CA TYR A 11 -23.72 -9.14 33.19
C TYR A 11 -22.49 -9.42 32.32
N GLN A 12 -22.66 -9.96 31.10
CA GLN A 12 -21.52 -10.26 30.23
C GLN A 12 -21.54 -9.67 28.81
N ILE A 13 -22.38 -8.67 28.55
CA ILE A 13 -22.18 -7.81 27.37
C ILE A 13 -21.69 -6.47 27.90
N ARG A 14 -20.39 -6.43 28.24
CA ARG A 14 -19.67 -5.16 28.35
C ARG A 14 -19.54 -4.61 26.94
N ASP A 15 -20.47 -3.73 26.62
CA ASP A 15 -20.47 -2.82 25.50
C ASP A 15 -19.30 -1.82 25.68
N SER A 16 -18.10 -2.14 25.17
CA SER A 16 -16.95 -1.21 25.21
C SER A 16 -15.89 -1.44 24.13
N VAL A 17 -16.27 -1.62 22.86
CA VAL A 17 -15.28 -1.71 21.78
C VAL A 17 -15.47 -0.71 20.63
N VAL A 18 -16.68 -0.18 20.46
CA VAL A 18 -17.00 0.71 19.32
C VAL A 18 -16.27 2.06 19.34
N ARG A 19 -15.76 2.49 20.51
CA ARG A 19 -15.10 3.80 20.67
C ARG A 19 -13.60 3.77 20.39
N ASP A 20 -12.94 2.62 20.59
CA ASP A 20 -11.52 2.45 20.32
C ASP A 20 -11.27 2.17 18.83
N ASP A 21 -12.13 1.38 18.18
CA ASP A 21 -12.01 1.11 16.74
C ASP A 21 -12.06 2.41 15.93
N TRP A 22 -12.99 3.33 16.23
CA TRP A 22 -13.05 4.65 15.58
C TRP A 22 -11.80 5.52 15.79
N TYR A 23 -11.19 5.47 16.98
CA TYR A 23 -10.01 6.27 17.30
C TYR A 23 -8.73 5.68 16.67
N MET A 24 -8.65 4.36 16.59
CA MET A 24 -7.56 3.64 15.94
C MET A 24 -7.68 3.72 14.40
N ASP A 25 -8.90 3.67 13.87
CA ASP A 25 -9.21 3.89 12.44
C ASP A 25 -8.83 5.31 12.03
N GLY A 26 -9.15 6.31 12.86
CA GLY A 26 -8.75 7.69 12.61
C GLY A 26 -7.24 7.84 12.47
N LYS A 27 -6.45 7.26 13.40
CA LYS A 27 -4.97 7.33 13.34
C LYS A 27 -4.40 6.60 12.12
N THR A 28 -4.94 5.44 11.78
CA THR A 28 -4.50 4.64 10.63
C THR A 28 -4.82 5.37 9.33
N LEU A 29 -6.00 6.00 9.24
CA LEU A 29 -6.37 6.84 8.10
C LEU A 29 -5.45 8.06 7.95
N TYR A 30 -5.17 8.78 9.05
CA TYR A 30 -4.24 9.93 9.00
C TYR A 30 -2.83 9.51 8.59
N HIS A 31 -2.37 8.35 9.07
CA HIS A 31 -1.09 7.79 8.70
C HIS A 31 -1.04 7.53 7.19
N ASP A 32 -2.00 6.78 6.68
CA ASP A 32 -2.13 6.46 5.26
C ASP A 32 -2.22 7.70 4.36
N VAL A 33 -3.02 8.70 4.74
CA VAL A 33 -3.10 9.98 4.03
C VAL A 33 -1.76 10.72 4.05
N SER A 34 -1.03 10.67 5.17
CA SER A 34 0.30 11.30 5.26
C SER A 34 1.33 10.62 4.35
N ARG A 35 1.27 9.29 4.19
CA ARG A 35 2.14 8.53 3.29
C ARG A 35 1.84 8.82 1.82
N ASP A 36 0.55 8.88 1.47
CA ASP A 36 0.12 9.25 0.11
C ASP A 36 0.48 10.71 -0.22
N LYS A 37 0.34 11.61 0.76
CA LYS A 37 0.77 12.99 0.62
C LYS A 37 2.29 13.07 0.44
N LEU A 38 3.07 12.28 1.17
CA LEU A 38 4.52 12.25 1.01
C LEU A 38 4.92 11.80 -0.40
N THR A 39 4.25 10.80 -0.96
CA THR A 39 4.41 10.38 -2.37
C THR A 39 4.20 11.56 -3.33
N TYR A 40 3.15 12.37 -3.08
CA TYR A 40 2.87 13.57 -3.87
C TYR A 40 3.92 14.68 -3.68
N ASP A 41 4.26 15.02 -2.44
CA ASP A 41 5.24 16.06 -2.12
C ASP A 41 6.64 15.75 -2.68
N LEU A 42 6.96 14.46 -2.81
CA LEU A 42 8.21 13.97 -3.37
C LEU A 42 8.15 13.71 -4.88
N ASP A 43 7.00 13.89 -5.52
CA ASP A 43 6.75 13.65 -6.94
C ASP A 43 7.19 12.23 -7.37
N LEU A 44 6.84 11.23 -6.55
CA LEU A 44 7.25 9.85 -6.79
C LEU A 44 6.30 9.16 -7.77
N HIS A 45 6.87 8.54 -8.78
CA HIS A 45 6.13 7.73 -9.75
C HIS A 45 6.59 6.28 -9.73
N GLY A 46 5.68 5.37 -10.06
CA GLY A 46 5.94 3.95 -10.13
C GLY A 46 5.50 3.35 -11.46
N GLU A 47 6.20 2.31 -11.90
CA GLU A 47 5.74 1.47 -13.00
C GLU A 47 5.89 0.01 -12.62
N MET A 48 4.80 -0.75 -12.67
CA MET A 48 4.80 -2.18 -12.41
C MET A 48 4.55 -2.94 -13.70
N GLN A 49 5.39 -3.93 -13.96
CA GLN A 49 5.31 -4.83 -15.10
C GLN A 49 5.06 -6.24 -14.59
N PHE A 50 4.12 -6.94 -15.22
CA PHE A 50 3.79 -8.34 -14.92
C PHE A 50 4.15 -9.19 -16.12
N ALA A 51 4.86 -10.28 -15.87
CA ALA A 51 5.19 -11.29 -16.87
C ALA A 51 4.33 -12.55 -16.67
N ASP A 52 4.14 -13.31 -17.76
CA ASP A 52 3.29 -14.51 -17.76
C ASP A 52 3.86 -15.65 -16.88
N ASN A 53 5.13 -15.56 -16.48
CA ASN A 53 5.80 -16.53 -15.61
C ASN A 53 5.70 -16.17 -14.11
N GLY A 54 4.91 -15.16 -13.75
CA GLY A 54 4.75 -14.68 -12.38
C GLY A 54 5.79 -13.65 -11.93
N ASP A 55 6.79 -13.32 -12.76
CA ASP A 55 7.70 -12.23 -12.44
C ASP A 55 6.96 -10.89 -12.43
N VAL A 56 7.12 -10.15 -11.33
CA VAL A 56 6.68 -8.77 -11.18
C VAL A 56 7.91 -7.89 -11.03
N VAL A 57 8.01 -6.86 -11.87
CA VAL A 57 9.08 -5.87 -11.83
C VAL A 57 8.48 -4.51 -11.54
N PHE A 58 8.98 -3.83 -10.52
CA PHE A 58 8.57 -2.47 -10.16
C PHE A 58 9.72 -1.49 -10.37
N TYR A 59 9.43 -0.34 -10.97
CA TYR A 59 10.37 0.75 -11.19
C TYR A 59 9.97 1.95 -10.34
N LEU A 60 10.83 2.35 -9.39
CA LEU A 60 10.66 3.52 -8.53
C LEU A 60 11.32 4.75 -9.15
N ASN A 61 10.51 5.66 -9.69
CA ASN A 61 11.01 6.83 -10.42
C ASN A 61 10.93 8.08 -9.54
N TYR A 62 12.10 8.59 -9.16
CA TYR A 62 12.25 9.92 -8.56
C TYR A 62 12.24 11.00 -9.65
N PRO A 63 11.81 12.24 -9.32
CA PRO A 63 11.82 13.34 -10.28
C PRO A 63 13.25 13.69 -10.71
N GLU A 64 13.40 14.21 -11.94
CA GLU A 64 14.71 14.50 -12.54
C GLU A 64 15.58 15.41 -11.65
N GLN A 65 14.96 16.41 -11.03
CA GLN A 65 15.64 17.33 -10.09
C GLN A 65 16.29 16.58 -8.91
N SER A 66 15.63 15.53 -8.40
CA SER A 66 16.15 14.73 -7.29
C SER A 66 17.30 13.84 -7.72
N LEU A 67 17.23 13.27 -8.93
CA LEU A 67 18.32 12.48 -9.51
C LEU A 67 19.57 13.35 -9.76
N GLN A 68 19.40 14.57 -10.26
CA GLN A 68 20.51 15.50 -10.52
C GLN A 68 21.17 16.02 -9.23
N SER A 69 20.37 16.31 -8.21
CA SER A 69 20.87 16.87 -6.94
C SER A 69 21.34 15.83 -5.93
N GLY A 70 20.99 14.56 -6.11
CA GLY A 70 21.21 13.50 -5.13
C GLY A 70 20.37 13.66 -3.86
N LYS A 71 19.30 14.46 -3.92
CA LYS A 71 18.41 14.75 -2.79
C LYS A 71 16.95 14.67 -3.20
N LEU A 72 16.13 14.15 -2.31
CA LEU A 72 14.68 14.21 -2.41
C LEU A 72 14.20 15.68 -2.35
N LEU A 73 12.98 15.95 -2.82
CA LEU A 73 12.41 17.32 -2.81
C LEU A 73 12.26 17.91 -1.40
N ASN A 74 12.17 17.06 -0.38
CA ASN A 74 12.19 17.46 1.04
C ASN A 74 13.61 17.74 1.60
N GLY A 75 14.66 17.61 0.78
CA GLY A 75 16.05 17.85 1.14
C GLY A 75 16.80 16.65 1.73
N ASN A 76 16.13 15.52 2.00
CA ASN A 76 16.77 14.29 2.43
C ASN A 76 17.70 13.73 1.33
N PRO A 77 18.77 13.00 1.67
CA PRO A 77 19.56 12.28 0.69
C PRO A 77 18.69 11.31 -0.10
N LEU A 78 18.84 11.28 -1.43
CA LEU A 78 18.19 10.28 -2.26
C LEU A 78 18.85 8.93 -2.02
N ALA A 79 18.06 7.94 -1.63
CA ALA A 79 18.47 6.56 -1.52
C ALA A 79 17.34 5.65 -1.99
N TYR A 80 17.68 4.61 -2.74
CA TYR A 80 16.76 3.55 -3.09
C TYR A 80 16.65 2.58 -1.90
N PRO A 81 15.44 2.31 -1.37
CA PRO A 81 15.27 1.31 -0.34
C PRO A 81 15.70 -0.08 -0.83
N GLU A 82 16.25 -0.92 0.07
CA GLU A 82 16.60 -2.30 -0.26
C GLU A 82 15.38 -3.18 -0.54
N LYS A 83 14.23 -2.80 0.02
CA LYS A 83 12.97 -3.53 -0.04
C LYS A 83 11.80 -2.57 -0.13
N LEU A 84 10.77 -2.99 -0.85
CA LEU A 84 9.46 -2.36 -0.87
C LEU A 84 8.39 -3.42 -0.57
N ASP A 85 7.31 -3.03 0.07
CA ASP A 85 6.17 -3.91 0.28
C ASP A 85 5.17 -3.72 -0.87
N LEU A 86 4.72 -4.84 -1.43
CA LEU A 86 3.72 -4.90 -2.48
C LEU A 86 2.50 -5.65 -1.96
N SER A 87 1.36 -4.98 -1.91
CA SER A 87 0.06 -5.60 -1.66
C SER A 87 -0.79 -5.56 -2.92
N ILE A 88 -1.36 -6.71 -3.29
CA ILE A 88 -2.26 -6.89 -4.41
C ILE A 88 -3.54 -7.50 -3.84
N SER A 89 -4.56 -6.67 -3.61
CA SER A 89 -5.81 -7.12 -2.98
C SER A 89 -6.91 -7.28 -4.02
N HIS A 90 -7.49 -8.48 -4.11
CA HIS A 90 -8.62 -8.76 -4.98
C HIS A 90 -9.89 -8.11 -4.43
N ALA A 91 -10.71 -7.54 -5.32
CA ALA A 91 -11.86 -6.73 -4.89
C ALA A 91 -12.92 -7.48 -4.05
N THR A 92 -12.97 -8.81 -4.10
CA THR A 92 -14.02 -9.61 -3.42
C THR A 92 -13.56 -10.94 -2.83
N ASP A 93 -12.29 -11.33 -2.99
CA ASP A 93 -11.83 -12.69 -2.65
C ASP A 93 -10.43 -12.63 -2.06
N ILE A 94 -10.37 -12.56 -0.73
CA ILE A 94 -9.13 -12.46 0.05
C ILE A 94 -8.14 -13.61 -0.23
N LYS A 95 -8.60 -14.75 -0.77
CA LYS A 95 -7.70 -15.87 -1.11
C LYS A 95 -6.85 -15.57 -2.34
N LYS A 96 -7.20 -14.53 -3.10
CA LYS A 96 -6.47 -14.03 -4.26
C LYS A 96 -5.65 -12.78 -3.94
N ASP A 97 -5.54 -12.46 -2.65
CA ASP A 97 -4.69 -11.38 -2.19
C ASP A 97 -3.25 -11.88 -2.11
N HIS A 98 -2.31 -11.01 -2.49
CA HIS A 98 -0.88 -11.29 -2.44
C HIS A 98 -0.16 -10.15 -1.75
N ASP A 99 0.50 -10.48 -0.64
CA ASP A 99 1.45 -9.59 0.02
C ASP A 99 2.86 -10.15 -0.18
N VAL A 100 3.69 -9.40 -0.89
CA VAL A 100 5.06 -9.82 -1.23
C VAL A 100 6.04 -8.68 -1.02
N VAL A 101 7.30 -9.04 -0.79
CA VAL A 101 8.38 -8.06 -0.65
C VAL A 101 9.16 -7.97 -1.95
N LEU A 102 9.08 -6.81 -2.59
CA LEU A 102 9.89 -6.43 -3.74
C LEU A 102 11.34 -6.23 -3.29
N GLN A 103 12.25 -7.06 -3.81
CA GLN A 103 13.68 -6.92 -3.54
C GLN A 103 14.33 -5.94 -4.52
N HIS A 104 15.17 -5.04 -4.00
CA HIS A 104 15.97 -4.16 -4.85
C HIS A 104 16.95 -4.98 -5.69
N VAL A 105 17.00 -4.70 -6.99
CA VAL A 105 17.88 -5.40 -7.95
C VAL A 105 19.03 -4.48 -8.33
N GLU A 106 18.69 -3.33 -8.91
CA GLU A 106 19.66 -2.32 -9.35
C GLU A 106 18.92 -1.01 -9.65
N GLY A 107 19.59 0.14 -9.47
CA GLY A 107 19.04 1.44 -9.84
C GLY A 107 17.64 1.67 -9.28
N ASN A 108 16.66 1.90 -10.16
CA ASN A 108 15.24 2.06 -9.79
C ASN A 108 14.43 0.76 -9.79
N LYS A 109 15.05 -0.39 -10.03
CA LYS A 109 14.37 -1.66 -10.33
C LYS A 109 14.26 -2.56 -9.11
N TYR A 110 13.07 -3.11 -8.94
CA TYR A 110 12.72 -4.08 -7.92
C TYR A 110 12.02 -5.28 -8.54
N SER A 111 12.13 -6.45 -7.89
CA SER A 111 11.48 -7.67 -8.39
C SER A 111 10.90 -8.55 -7.29
N ALA A 112 9.82 -9.24 -7.63
CA ALA A 112 9.21 -10.30 -6.82
C ALA A 112 8.54 -11.33 -7.75
N GLN A 113 8.08 -12.42 -7.15
CA GLN A 113 7.32 -13.47 -7.81
C GLN A 113 5.91 -13.51 -7.22
N VAL A 114 4.91 -13.46 -8.09
CA VAL A 114 3.49 -13.49 -7.70
C VAL A 114 2.70 -14.36 -8.67
N ASP A 115 1.92 -15.29 -8.12
CA ASP A 115 1.01 -16.13 -8.89
C ASP A 115 -0.37 -15.47 -9.01
N ILE A 116 -0.53 -14.61 -10.02
CA ILE A 116 -1.79 -13.89 -10.27
C ILE A 116 -2.79 -14.82 -10.97
N ASP A 117 -4.02 -14.85 -10.45
CA ASP A 117 -5.13 -15.60 -11.06
C ASP A 117 -5.30 -15.22 -12.55
N PRO A 118 -5.36 -16.20 -13.47
CA PRO A 118 -5.50 -15.94 -14.91
C PRO A 118 -6.84 -15.29 -15.27
N LEU A 119 -7.85 -15.38 -14.40
CA LEU A 119 -9.15 -14.75 -14.61
C LEU A 119 -9.07 -13.25 -14.36
N LYS A 120 -9.47 -12.49 -15.39
CA LYS A 120 -9.44 -11.04 -15.32
C LYS A 120 -10.40 -10.47 -14.26
N ALA A 121 -9.85 -9.86 -13.22
CA ALA A 121 -10.60 -9.29 -12.11
C ALA A 121 -10.03 -7.95 -11.65
N LYS A 122 -10.77 -7.21 -10.81
CA LYS A 122 -10.34 -5.93 -10.26
C LYS A 122 -9.46 -6.16 -9.02
N TYR A 123 -8.31 -5.51 -8.99
CA TYR A 123 -7.36 -5.51 -7.88
C TYR A 123 -7.02 -4.10 -7.46
N TYR A 124 -6.76 -3.93 -6.17
CA TYR A 124 -6.15 -2.76 -5.56
C TYR A 124 -4.67 -3.07 -5.39
N LEU A 125 -3.81 -2.21 -5.91
CA LEU A 125 -2.37 -2.38 -5.87
C LEU A 125 -1.78 -1.30 -4.97
N GLN A 126 -0.91 -1.69 -4.07
CA GLN A 126 -0.19 -0.79 -3.18
C GLN A 126 1.28 -1.15 -3.21
N VAL A 127 2.13 -0.14 -3.38
CA VAL A 127 3.57 -0.25 -3.15
C VAL A 127 3.96 0.76 -2.10
N SER A 128 4.69 0.33 -1.07
CA SER A 128 5.16 1.22 -0.02
C SER A 128 6.62 0.99 0.33
N SER A 129 7.27 2.06 0.78
CA SER A 129 8.53 1.98 1.48
C SER A 129 8.27 2.22 2.96
N ASP A 130 8.86 1.38 3.80
CA ASP A 130 8.89 1.61 5.23
C ASP A 130 10.18 2.33 5.64
N GLY A 131 10.19 2.94 6.83
CA GLY A 131 11.40 3.51 7.44
C GLY A 131 11.42 5.04 7.43
N LYS A 132 12.53 5.64 6.97
CA LYS A 132 12.76 7.10 7.10
C LYS A 132 11.82 7.92 6.20
N ASP A 133 11.63 7.47 4.97
CA ASP A 133 10.71 8.07 4.01
C ASP A 133 9.57 7.07 3.80
N ASP A 134 8.59 7.13 4.71
CA ASP A 134 7.43 6.24 4.75
C ASP A 134 6.34 6.72 3.78
N TRP A 135 6.54 6.42 2.50
CA TRP A 135 5.62 6.80 1.42
C TRP A 135 4.82 5.59 0.93
N ARG A 136 3.70 5.87 0.28
CA ARG A 136 2.80 4.86 -0.27
C ARG A 136 2.25 5.28 -1.62
N MET A 137 2.33 4.39 -2.60
CA MET A 137 1.70 4.51 -3.91
C MET A 137 0.55 3.53 -4.01
N GLN A 138 -0.53 3.93 -4.66
CA GLN A 138 -1.69 3.07 -4.87
C GLN A 138 -2.31 3.28 -6.26
N ASP A 139 -2.81 2.19 -6.85
CA ASP A 139 -3.61 2.22 -8.07
C ASP A 139 -4.62 1.06 -8.10
N VAL A 140 -5.58 1.12 -9.01
CA VAL A 140 -6.62 0.12 -9.22
C VAL A 140 -6.56 -0.38 -10.65
N ALA A 141 -6.34 -1.68 -10.81
CA ALA A 141 -6.18 -2.28 -12.13
C ALA A 141 -7.03 -3.54 -12.30
N LYS A 142 -7.30 -3.90 -13.56
CA LYS A 142 -7.79 -5.24 -13.90
C LYS A 142 -6.62 -6.13 -14.29
N LEU A 143 -6.26 -7.10 -13.45
CA LEU A 143 -5.21 -8.10 -13.71
C LEU A 143 -5.84 -9.41 -14.21
N PRO A 144 -5.15 -10.21 -15.06
CA PRO A 144 -3.79 -10.00 -15.54
C PRO A 144 -3.72 -8.91 -16.63
N ARG A 145 -2.61 -8.15 -16.64
CA ARG A 145 -2.22 -7.17 -17.66
C ARG A 145 -0.71 -6.96 -17.59
N SER A 146 -0.09 -6.52 -18.68
CA SER A 146 1.37 -6.38 -18.75
C SER A 146 1.96 -5.25 -17.91
N LYS A 147 1.22 -4.15 -17.70
CA LYS A 147 1.76 -2.94 -17.05
C LYS A 147 0.71 -2.12 -16.31
N VAL A 148 1.10 -1.56 -15.16
CA VAL A 148 0.35 -0.57 -14.37
C VAL A 148 1.27 0.59 -14.01
N SER A 149 0.76 1.83 -14.05
CA SER A 149 1.48 3.04 -13.65
C SER A 149 0.93 3.53 -12.32
N PHE A 150 1.82 4.00 -11.45
CA PHE A 150 1.47 4.59 -10.17
C PHE A 150 1.84 6.07 -10.24
N ASP A 151 0.84 6.92 -10.19
CA ASP A 151 1.02 8.37 -10.15
C ASP A 151 0.55 8.90 -8.81
N PRO A 152 1.16 9.99 -8.30
CA PRO A 152 0.67 10.65 -7.10
C PRO A 152 -0.82 11.00 -7.19
N LEU A 153 -1.54 10.87 -6.08
CA LEU A 153 -2.97 11.15 -6.07
C LEU A 153 -3.22 12.64 -6.33
N PRO A 154 -4.05 13.00 -7.34
CA PRO A 154 -4.28 14.39 -7.72
C PRO A 154 -5.01 15.21 -6.65
N VAL A 155 -5.65 14.54 -5.68
CA VAL A 155 -6.33 15.20 -4.55
C VAL A 155 -5.42 16.11 -3.74
N PHE A 156 -4.10 15.86 -3.75
CA PHE A 156 -3.12 16.69 -3.05
C PHE A 156 -2.64 17.90 -3.88
N ALA A 157 -3.10 18.05 -5.13
CA ALA A 157 -2.80 19.22 -5.96
C ALA A 157 -3.66 20.44 -5.62
N GLU A 158 -4.82 20.23 -4.99
CA GLU A 158 -5.80 21.28 -4.69
C GLU A 158 -5.71 21.82 -3.25
N SER A 159 -4.68 21.44 -2.49
CA SER A 159 -4.50 21.81 -1.07
C SER A 159 -3.75 23.11 -0.84
#